data_AF-A0AAV8XMJ0-F1
#
_entry.id   AF-A0AAV8XMJ0-F1
#
_cell.length_a   1.000
_cell.length_b   1.000
_cell.length_c   1.000
_cell.angle_alpha   90.00
_cell.angle_beta   90.00
_cell.angle_gamma   90.00
#
_symmetry.space_group_name_H-M   'P 1'
#
loop_
_entity.id
_entity.type
_entity.pdbx_description
1 polymer ?
#
loop_
_entity_poly.entity_id
_entity_poly.type
_entity_poly.pdbx_seq_one_letter_code
_entity_poly.pdbx_strand_id
1 'polypeptide(L)'
;MGPGTIIYHAFSNNDVNKALRFEPSKVDQIWRFVTYMLVHDDWYHLILNVVIQCIFALLLENRQSHLRVLLLYILGGISGVLGASCVHPDLVIGASAGVYALLISNVADIVLNHGNLKYKIYRITSIAIMVLFDVIYDMVHIYSKKEPLISWEAHFVGGLAGLLLGLVLYRDDDEKPSKTSKINRALFWTGLILYIALVISFLLLMIQIKRCTPVDTIYVRYVYFC
;
A
#
# COMPACT_ATOMS: atom_id res chain seq x y z
N MET A 1 17.69 17.11 13.39
CA MET A 1 17.16 15.75 13.62
C MET A 1 16.89 15.18 12.24
N GLY A 2 17.63 14.15 11.85
CA GLY A 2 17.76 13.75 10.44
C GLY A 2 16.47 13.18 9.85
N PRO A 3 16.24 13.33 8.53
CA PRO A 3 15.10 12.71 7.88
C PRO A 3 15.30 11.21 7.91
N GLY A 4 14.45 10.51 8.66
CA GLY A 4 14.43 9.05 8.72
C GLY A 4 13.83 8.47 7.44
N THR A 5 14.47 8.64 6.30
CA THR A 5 14.03 8.03 5.03
C THR A 5 14.16 6.52 5.15
N ILE A 6 13.03 5.84 5.19
CA ILE A 6 12.98 4.38 5.23
C ILE A 6 13.47 3.88 3.88
N ILE A 7 14.62 3.22 3.81
CA ILE A 7 15.10 2.56 2.59
C ILE A 7 15.69 1.23 3.00
N TYR A 8 14.96 0.15 2.72
CA TYR A 8 15.44 -1.23 2.87
C TYR A 8 14.96 -2.05 1.69
N HIS A 9 15.84 -2.35 0.75
CA HIS A 9 15.56 -3.23 -0.38
C HIS A 9 16.83 -4.00 -0.74
N ALA A 10 16.69 -5.26 -1.16
CA ALA A 10 17.80 -6.12 -1.50
C ALA A 10 17.67 -6.68 -2.91
N PHE A 11 18.76 -6.64 -3.67
CA PHE A 11 18.92 -7.52 -4.83
C PHE A 11 19.29 -8.90 -4.30
N SER A 12 18.51 -9.90 -4.68
CA SER A 12 18.48 -11.17 -3.97
C SER A 12 18.56 -12.33 -4.96
N ASN A 13 19.30 -13.38 -4.57
CA ASN A 13 19.37 -14.61 -5.36
C ASN A 13 18.02 -15.34 -5.34
N ASN A 14 17.87 -16.35 -6.19
CA ASN A 14 16.58 -17.06 -6.32
C ASN A 14 16.07 -17.66 -5.00
N ASP A 15 16.95 -18.08 -4.10
CA ASP A 15 16.56 -18.70 -2.84
C ASP A 15 16.05 -17.66 -1.84
N VAL A 16 16.73 -16.52 -1.72
CA VAL A 16 16.28 -15.42 -0.87
C VAL A 16 14.98 -14.82 -1.42
N ASN A 17 14.82 -14.69 -2.75
CA ASN A 17 13.56 -14.25 -3.35
C ASN A 17 12.41 -15.20 -3.03
N LYS A 18 12.62 -16.51 -3.14
CA LYS A 18 11.64 -17.52 -2.74
C LYS A 18 11.34 -17.49 -1.24
N ALA A 19 12.30 -17.16 -0.40
CA ALA A 19 12.11 -17.09 1.05
C ALA A 19 11.30 -15.85 1.48
N LEU A 20 11.47 -14.72 0.78
CA LEU A 20 10.91 -13.42 1.20
C LEU A 20 9.64 -13.01 0.46
N ARG A 21 9.43 -13.43 -0.80
CA ARG A 21 8.23 -13.09 -1.58
C ARG A 21 6.95 -13.56 -0.91
N PHE A 22 5.84 -12.88 -1.20
CA PHE A 22 4.53 -13.39 -0.84
C PHE A 22 4.18 -14.59 -1.72
N GLU A 23 3.61 -15.62 -1.09
CA GLU A 23 3.17 -16.83 -1.77
C GLU A 23 1.82 -17.22 -1.18
N PRO A 24 0.73 -17.20 -1.96
CA PRO A 24 -0.63 -17.43 -1.46
C PRO A 24 -0.82 -18.78 -0.75
N SER A 25 -0.07 -19.81 -1.16
CA SER A 25 -0.09 -21.13 -0.51
C SER A 25 0.60 -21.17 0.87
N LYS A 26 1.32 -20.11 1.23
CA LYS A 26 2.11 -20.00 2.48
C LYS A 26 1.65 -18.84 3.35
N VAL A 27 0.34 -18.56 3.39
CA VAL A 27 -0.24 -17.50 4.24
C VAL A 27 0.04 -17.67 5.74
N ASP A 28 0.39 -18.88 6.20
CA ASP A 28 0.81 -19.10 7.59
C ASP A 28 2.20 -18.54 7.91
N GLN A 29 3.00 -18.26 6.88
CA GLN A 29 4.32 -17.65 7.00
C GLN A 29 4.19 -16.13 7.08
N ILE A 30 3.75 -15.63 8.24
CA ILE A 30 3.34 -14.23 8.46
C ILE A 30 4.38 -13.17 8.06
N TRP A 31 5.67 -13.50 8.09
CA TRP A 31 6.73 -12.57 7.68
C TRP A 31 6.61 -12.18 6.19
N ARG A 32 6.06 -13.06 5.34
CA ARG A 32 5.87 -12.82 3.91
C ARG A 32 4.93 -11.67 3.58
N PHE A 33 4.07 -11.27 4.51
CA PHE A 33 3.22 -10.08 4.38
C PHE A 33 4.00 -8.77 4.48
N VAL A 34 5.26 -8.82 4.92
CA VAL A 34 6.14 -7.65 5.03
C VAL A 34 7.39 -7.82 4.16
N THR A 35 8.03 -8.99 4.20
CA THR A 35 9.31 -9.20 3.53
C THR A 35 9.23 -9.16 2.01
N TYR A 36 8.05 -9.36 1.41
CA TYR A 36 7.87 -9.25 -0.03
C TYR A 36 8.21 -7.85 -0.56
N MET A 37 8.04 -6.83 0.28
CA MET A 37 8.36 -5.42 -0.03
C MET A 37 9.87 -5.18 -0.20
N LEU A 38 10.71 -6.11 0.29
CA LEU A 38 12.18 -5.98 0.25
C LEU A 38 12.79 -6.52 -1.04
N VAL A 39 12.06 -7.35 -1.79
CA VAL A 39 12.55 -8.04 -3.00
C VAL A 39 11.84 -7.50 -4.24
N HIS A 40 12.55 -7.43 -5.37
CA HIS A 40 12.05 -6.86 -6.62
C HIS A 40 12.47 -7.74 -7.79
N ASP A 41 11.69 -7.69 -8.87
CA ASP A 41 11.89 -8.55 -10.06
C ASP A 41 13.14 -8.12 -10.85
N ASP A 42 13.37 -6.80 -10.94
CA ASP A 42 14.45 -6.22 -11.69
C ASP A 42 14.87 -4.83 -11.13
N TRP A 43 15.96 -4.30 -11.68
CA TRP A 43 16.54 -3.01 -11.28
C TRP A 43 15.63 -1.82 -11.57
N TYR A 44 14.89 -1.84 -12.68
CA TYR A 44 13.97 -0.75 -13.03
C TYR A 44 12.82 -0.70 -12.03
N HIS A 45 12.22 -1.85 -11.70
CA HIS A 45 11.17 -1.94 -10.69
C HIS A 45 11.66 -1.45 -9.31
N LEU A 46 12.87 -1.84 -8.90
CA LEU A 46 13.47 -1.38 -7.63
C LEU A 46 13.71 0.15 -7.63
N ILE A 47 14.35 0.68 -8.67
CA ILE A 47 14.70 2.11 -8.75
C ILE A 47 13.43 2.96 -8.73
N LEU A 48 12.40 2.56 -9.47
CA LEU A 48 11.12 3.27 -9.52
C LEU A 48 10.46 3.32 -8.14
N ASN A 49 10.41 2.21 -7.41
CA ASN A 49 9.89 2.17 -6.04
C ASN A 49 10.67 3.10 -5.11
N VAL A 50 12.01 3.02 -5.11
CA VAL A 50 12.86 3.84 -4.23
C VAL A 50 12.70 5.33 -4.52
N VAL A 51 12.72 5.73 -5.80
CA VAL A 51 12.59 7.15 -6.19
C VAL A 51 11.25 7.71 -5.74
N ILE A 52 10.16 7.02 -6.05
CA ILE A 52 8.81 7.47 -5.69
C ILE A 52 8.65 7.48 -4.16
N GLN A 53 9.07 6.42 -3.49
CA GLN A 53 9.06 6.32 -2.02
C GLN A 53 9.80 7.50 -1.39
N CYS A 54 11.01 7.81 -1.85
CA CYS A 54 11.78 8.93 -1.31
C CYS A 54 11.04 10.25 -1.51
N ILE A 55 10.50 10.51 -2.70
CA ILE A 55 9.77 11.76 -2.98
C ILE A 55 8.58 11.92 -2.02
N PHE A 56 7.69 10.93 -1.93
CA PHE A 56 6.47 11.07 -1.14
C PHE A 56 6.72 10.92 0.36
N ALA A 57 7.58 9.99 0.79
CA ALA A 57 7.92 9.83 2.20
C ALA A 57 8.58 11.10 2.75
N LEU A 58 9.59 11.67 2.07
CA LEU A 58 10.25 12.89 2.55
C LEU A 58 9.28 14.06 2.70
N LEU A 59 8.37 14.25 1.73
CA LEU A 59 7.37 15.31 1.78
C LEU A 59 6.39 15.14 2.95
N LEU A 60 6.01 13.89 3.25
CA LEU A 60 5.11 13.56 4.35
C LEU A 60 5.81 13.61 5.71
N GLU A 61 7.04 13.11 5.83
CA GLU A 61 7.81 13.05 7.07
C GLU A 61 8.06 14.42 7.66
N ASN A 62 8.35 15.40 6.80
CA ASN A 62 8.52 16.81 7.17
C ASN A 62 7.28 17.41 7.86
N ARG A 63 6.09 16.82 7.68
CA ARG A 63 4.83 17.29 8.25
C ARG A 63 4.25 16.37 9.32
N GLN A 64 4.39 15.06 9.14
CA GLN A 64 3.61 14.05 9.84
C GLN A 64 4.42 13.18 10.81
N SER A 65 5.74 13.36 10.89
CA SER A 65 6.71 12.54 11.63
C SER A 65 7.06 11.19 10.98
N HIS A 66 8.34 10.83 11.05
CA HIS A 66 8.93 9.61 10.49
C HIS A 66 8.20 8.34 10.94
N LEU A 67 7.85 8.22 12.22
CA LEU A 67 7.20 7.01 12.73
C LEU A 67 5.82 6.79 12.11
N ARG A 68 5.06 7.85 11.84
CA ARG A 68 3.72 7.74 11.27
C ARG A 68 3.74 7.37 9.80
N VAL A 69 4.71 7.94 9.08
CA VAL A 69 4.96 7.61 7.68
C VAL A 69 5.43 6.16 7.56
N LEU A 70 6.31 5.69 8.47
CA LEU A 70 6.73 4.29 8.53
C LEU A 70 5.56 3.34 8.77
N LEU A 71 4.75 3.61 9.80
CA LEU A 71 3.58 2.78 10.11
C LEU A 71 2.61 2.73 8.93
N LEU A 72 2.36 3.87 8.29
CA LEU A 72 1.48 3.94 7.11
C LEU A 72 2.03 3.13 5.94
N TYR A 73 3.32 3.24 5.64
CA TYR A 73 3.97 2.50 4.56
C TYR A 73 3.90 0.98 4.78
N ILE A 74 4.24 0.51 5.99
CA ILE A 74 4.23 -0.92 6.32
C ILE A 74 2.80 -1.48 6.36
N LEU A 75 1.88 -0.79 7.04
CA LEU A 75 0.48 -1.23 7.13
C LEU A 75 -0.21 -1.22 5.76
N GLY A 76 0.05 -0.20 4.95
CA GLY A 76 -0.42 -0.14 3.57
C GLY A 76 0.12 -1.28 2.70
N GLY A 77 1.40 -1.63 2.85
CA GLY A 77 1.99 -2.80 2.21
C GLY A 77 1.34 -4.12 2.63
N ILE A 78 1.10 -4.31 3.92
CA ILE A 78 0.39 -5.48 4.45
C ILE A 78 -1.05 -5.54 3.91
N SER A 79 -1.78 -4.42 3.94
CA SER A 79 -3.15 -4.35 3.42
C SER A 79 -3.21 -4.63 1.93
N GLY A 80 -2.26 -4.10 1.15
CA GLY A 80 -2.20 -4.32 -0.30
C GLY A 80 -2.05 -5.79 -0.67
N VAL A 81 -1.07 -6.48 -0.08
CA VAL A 81 -0.87 -7.92 -0.35
C VAL A 81 -2.01 -8.78 0.20
N LEU A 82 -2.59 -8.40 1.34
CA LEU A 82 -3.77 -9.07 1.88
C LEU A 82 -4.95 -8.97 0.91
N GLY A 83 -5.19 -7.79 0.33
CA GLY A 83 -6.21 -7.60 -0.70
C GLY A 83 -5.93 -8.38 -1.99
N ALA A 84 -4.73 -8.27 -2.54
CA ALA A 84 -4.33 -8.99 -3.74
C ALA A 84 -4.49 -10.50 -3.60
N SER A 85 -4.10 -11.06 -2.45
CA SER A 85 -4.23 -12.49 -2.14
C SER A 85 -5.67 -13.01 -2.14
N CYS A 86 -6.65 -12.14 -1.93
CA CYS A 86 -8.07 -12.51 -1.92
C CYS A 86 -8.73 -12.40 -3.30
N VAL A 87 -8.24 -11.51 -4.16
CA VAL A 87 -8.86 -11.21 -5.46
C VAL A 87 -8.24 -12.07 -6.56
N HIS A 88 -6.91 -12.03 -6.69
CA HIS A 88 -6.15 -12.85 -7.63
C HIS A 88 -4.89 -13.37 -6.93
N PRO A 89 -4.95 -14.57 -6.32
CA PRO A 89 -3.84 -15.12 -5.56
C PRO A 89 -2.70 -15.50 -6.51
N ASP A 90 -1.68 -14.66 -6.56
CA ASP A 90 -0.42 -14.95 -7.23
C ASP A 90 0.77 -14.58 -6.32
N LEU A 91 1.97 -14.91 -6.77
CA LEU A 91 3.22 -14.47 -6.16
C LEU A 91 3.28 -12.93 -6.20
N VAL A 92 3.57 -12.33 -5.05
CA VAL A 92 3.74 -10.88 -4.94
C VAL A 92 5.14 -10.54 -4.45
N ILE A 93 5.80 -9.62 -5.14
CA ILE A 93 7.06 -8.98 -4.74
C ILE A 93 6.98 -7.49 -4.98
N GLY A 94 7.82 -6.71 -4.30
CA GLY A 94 7.98 -5.29 -4.53
C GLY A 94 7.27 -4.42 -3.49
N ALA A 95 7.83 -3.23 -3.26
CA ALA A 95 7.38 -2.28 -2.24
C ALA A 95 6.12 -1.48 -2.62
N SER A 96 5.60 -1.66 -3.84
CA SER A 96 4.71 -0.67 -4.45
C SER A 96 3.41 -0.47 -3.68
N ALA A 97 2.84 -1.51 -3.05
CA ALA A 97 1.63 -1.35 -2.24
C ALA A 97 1.84 -0.33 -1.10
N GLY A 98 3.01 -0.33 -0.47
CA GLY A 98 3.40 0.69 0.50
C GLY A 98 3.66 2.06 -0.14
N VAL A 99 4.23 2.08 -1.34
CA VAL A 99 4.41 3.32 -2.12
C VAL A 99 3.07 3.94 -2.50
N TYR A 100 2.09 3.13 -2.91
CA TYR A 100 0.73 3.55 -3.18
C TYR A 100 0.02 4.05 -1.92
N ALA A 101 0.28 3.42 -0.78
CA ALA A 101 -0.20 3.91 0.50
C ALA A 101 0.32 5.33 0.78
N LEU A 102 1.62 5.57 0.59
CA LEU A 102 2.24 6.91 0.71
C LEU A 102 1.67 7.90 -0.31
N LEU A 103 1.50 7.46 -1.56
CA LEU A 103 1.00 8.29 -2.64
C LEU A 103 -0.41 8.80 -2.33
N ILE A 104 -1.32 7.90 -1.97
CA ILE A 104 -2.73 8.24 -1.76
C ILE A 104 -2.97 8.85 -0.37
N SER A 105 -2.14 8.56 0.64
CA SER A 105 -2.24 9.24 1.94
C SER A 105 -2.01 10.74 1.87
N ASN A 106 -1.34 11.24 0.82
CA ASN A 106 -1.26 12.69 0.56
C ASN A 106 -2.63 13.33 0.39
N VAL A 107 -3.63 12.59 -0.12
CA VAL A 107 -5.02 13.07 -0.17
C VAL A 107 -5.56 13.25 1.25
N ALA A 108 -5.27 12.34 2.18
CA ALA A 108 -5.65 12.51 3.58
C ALA A 108 -4.97 13.74 4.23
N ASP A 109 -3.67 13.95 3.99
CA ASP A 109 -2.96 15.17 4.46
C ASP A 109 -3.60 16.44 3.89
N ILE A 110 -3.97 16.44 2.60
CA ILE A 110 -4.67 17.56 1.96
C ILE A 110 -6.05 17.79 2.57
N VAL A 111 -6.82 16.74 2.86
CA VAL A 111 -8.16 16.86 3.44
C VAL A 111 -8.08 17.42 4.85
N LEU A 112 -7.19 16.89 5.69
CA LEU A 112 -7.03 17.33 7.07
C LEU A 112 -6.47 18.75 7.17
N ASN A 113 -5.52 19.11 6.30
CA ASN A 113 -4.75 20.35 6.38
C ASN A 113 -5.00 21.32 5.21
N HIS A 114 -6.18 21.26 4.58
CA HIS A 114 -6.48 21.94 3.31
C HIS A 114 -6.16 23.45 3.30
N GLY A 115 -6.44 24.13 4.42
CA GLY A 115 -6.25 25.57 4.60
C GLY A 115 -4.78 25.98 4.70
N ASN A 116 -3.92 25.10 5.22
CA ASN A 116 -2.52 25.40 5.55
C ASN A 116 -1.53 24.80 4.53
N LEU A 117 -2.00 23.90 3.65
CA LEU A 117 -1.13 23.18 2.72
C LEU A 117 -0.77 24.01 1.47
N LYS A 118 0.52 24.32 1.34
CA LYS A 118 1.11 24.85 0.10
C LYS A 118 1.22 23.76 -0.97
N TYR A 119 1.12 24.15 -2.25
CA TYR A 119 1.31 23.28 -3.41
C TYR A 119 0.35 22.07 -3.52
N LYS A 120 -0.84 22.14 -2.90
CA LYS A 120 -1.85 21.06 -2.93
C LYS A 120 -2.24 20.62 -4.36
N ILE A 121 -2.32 21.56 -5.30
CA ILE A 121 -2.63 21.27 -6.71
C ILE A 121 -1.51 20.40 -7.31
N TYR A 122 -0.24 20.77 -7.16
CA TYR A 122 0.88 19.98 -7.66
C TYR A 122 0.92 18.56 -7.07
N ARG A 123 0.58 18.40 -5.78
CA ARG A 123 0.46 17.07 -5.17
C ARG A 123 -0.65 16.25 -5.82
N ILE A 124 -1.86 16.80 -5.95
CA ILE A 124 -2.99 16.11 -6.59
C ILE A 124 -2.67 15.77 -8.04
N THR A 125 -2.08 16.70 -8.79
CA THR A 125 -1.68 16.47 -10.18
C THR A 125 -0.62 15.38 -10.29
N SER A 126 0.37 15.35 -9.38
CA SER A 126 1.40 14.30 -9.38
C SER A 126 0.79 12.93 -9.09
N ILE A 127 -0.12 12.84 -8.12
CA ILE A 127 -0.87 11.61 -7.82
C ILE A 127 -1.66 11.16 -9.04
N ALA A 128 -2.40 12.06 -9.68
CA ALA A 128 -3.23 11.74 -10.85
C ALA A 128 -2.39 11.24 -12.03
N ILE A 129 -1.25 11.88 -12.31
CA ILE A 129 -0.34 11.47 -13.38
C ILE A 129 0.23 10.07 -13.10
N MET A 130 0.63 9.80 -11.86
CA MET A 130 1.20 8.51 -11.49
C MET A 130 0.17 7.38 -11.57
N VAL A 131 -1.03 7.59 -11.02
CA VAL A 131 -2.12 6.61 -11.12
C VAL A 131 -2.48 6.36 -12.59
N LEU A 132 -2.51 7.41 -13.42
CA LEU A 132 -2.76 7.26 -14.85
C LEU A 132 -1.66 6.43 -15.53
N PHE A 133 -0.39 6.72 -15.25
CA PHE A 133 0.72 5.98 -15.83
C PHE A 133 0.69 4.50 -15.44
N ASP A 134 0.38 4.19 -14.18
CA ASP A 134 0.26 2.81 -13.69
C ASP A 134 -0.88 2.06 -14.35
N VAL A 135 -2.06 2.67 -14.46
CA VAL A 135 -3.19 2.07 -15.19
C VAL A 135 -2.83 1.79 -16.65
N ILE A 136 -2.11 2.70 -17.31
CA ILE A 136 -1.62 2.49 -18.68
C ILE A 136 -0.61 1.33 -18.72
N TYR A 137 0.32 1.30 -17.77
CA TYR A 137 1.34 0.25 -17.66
C TYR A 137 0.69 -1.13 -17.51
N ASP A 138 -0.28 -1.27 -16.60
CA ASP A 138 -1.01 -2.51 -16.36
C ASP A 138 -1.80 -2.95 -17.59
N MET A 139 -2.49 -2.01 -18.25
CA MET A 139 -3.22 -2.32 -19.49
C MET A 139 -2.31 -2.90 -20.56
N VAL A 140 -1.12 -2.32 -20.79
CA VAL A 140 -0.15 -2.83 -21.77
C VAL A 140 0.33 -4.25 -21.44
N HIS A 141 0.54 -4.55 -20.15
CA HIS A 141 1.02 -5.85 -19.69
C HIS A 141 -0.04 -6.95 -19.79
N ILE A 142 -1.31 -6.60 -19.52
CA ILE A 142 -2.47 -7.48 -19.75
C ILE A 142 -2.52 -7.89 -21.24
N TYR A 143 -2.39 -6.94 -22.18
CA TYR A 143 -2.38 -7.26 -23.61
C TYR A 143 -1.15 -8.07 -24.05
N SER A 144 -0.03 -7.94 -23.34
CA SER A 144 1.22 -8.65 -23.63
C SER A 144 1.29 -10.06 -23.03
N LYS A 145 0.26 -10.50 -22.26
CA LYS A 145 0.23 -11.76 -21.50
C LYS A 145 1.44 -11.98 -20.58
N LYS A 146 2.11 -10.89 -20.20
CA LYS A 146 3.21 -10.89 -19.23
C LYS A 146 2.72 -10.10 -18.05
N GLU A 147 2.10 -10.78 -17.09
CA GLU A 147 1.70 -10.10 -15.88
C GLU A 147 2.91 -9.94 -14.95
N PRO A 148 3.14 -8.71 -14.44
CA PRO A 148 4.17 -8.50 -13.45
C PRO A 148 3.81 -9.26 -12.16
N LEU A 149 4.81 -9.64 -11.37
CA LEU A 149 4.65 -10.25 -10.04
C LEU A 149 4.13 -9.25 -8.98
N ILE A 150 3.52 -8.15 -9.42
CA ILE A 150 2.91 -7.15 -8.57
C ILE A 150 1.61 -6.73 -9.25
N SER A 151 0.51 -6.79 -8.52
CA SER A 151 -0.81 -6.72 -9.12
C SER A 151 -1.47 -5.37 -8.85
N TRP A 152 -2.35 -4.93 -9.77
CA TRP A 152 -3.09 -3.67 -9.62
C TRP A 152 -3.97 -3.67 -8.36
N GLU A 153 -4.42 -4.84 -7.90
CA GLU A 153 -5.17 -4.99 -6.64
C GLU A 153 -4.31 -4.62 -5.43
N ALA A 154 -3.02 -4.98 -5.45
CA ALA A 154 -2.10 -4.60 -4.39
C ALA A 154 -1.92 -3.08 -4.35
N HIS A 155 -1.81 -2.43 -5.51
CA HIS A 155 -1.72 -0.97 -5.63
C HIS A 155 -3.00 -0.31 -5.12
N PHE A 156 -4.16 -0.79 -5.58
CA PHE A 156 -5.46 -0.24 -5.22
C PHE A 156 -5.74 -0.36 -3.71
N VAL A 157 -5.59 -1.57 -3.15
CA VAL A 157 -5.88 -1.81 -1.73
C VAL A 157 -4.83 -1.14 -0.84
N GLY A 158 -3.56 -1.12 -1.25
CA GLY A 158 -2.51 -0.37 -0.56
C GLY A 158 -2.80 1.13 -0.53
N GLY A 159 -3.23 1.71 -1.66
CA GLY A 159 -3.65 3.10 -1.76
C GLY A 159 -4.88 3.44 -0.92
N LEU A 160 -5.92 2.59 -0.95
CA LEU A 160 -7.10 2.75 -0.11
C LEU A 160 -6.75 2.68 1.38
N ALA A 161 -5.90 1.72 1.78
CA ALA A 161 -5.38 1.64 3.13
C ALA A 161 -4.60 2.90 3.50
N GLY A 162 -3.76 3.43 2.62
CA GLY A 162 -3.03 4.68 2.81
C GLY A 162 -3.94 5.89 3.02
N LEU A 163 -5.04 6.00 2.27
CA LEU A 163 -6.05 7.05 2.49
C LEU A 163 -6.64 6.96 3.91
N LEU A 164 -7.13 5.78 4.28
CA LEU A 164 -7.81 5.57 5.56
C LEU A 164 -6.85 5.72 6.74
N LEU A 165 -5.66 5.13 6.65
CA LEU A 165 -4.58 5.27 7.65
C LEU A 165 -4.10 6.71 7.74
N GLY A 166 -4.03 7.44 6.63
CA GLY A 166 -3.69 8.86 6.63
C GLY A 166 -4.67 9.68 7.47
N LEU A 167 -5.98 9.42 7.36
CA LEU A 167 -7.01 10.09 8.19
C LEU A 167 -6.88 9.77 9.69
N VAL A 168 -6.30 8.62 10.03
CA VAL A 168 -6.12 8.15 11.41
C VAL A 168 -4.80 8.61 12.01
N LEU A 169 -3.72 8.55 11.24
CA LEU A 169 -2.36 8.77 11.73
C LEU A 169 -1.92 10.22 11.60
N TYR A 170 -2.37 10.96 10.59
CA TYR A 170 -1.87 12.32 10.36
C TYR A 170 -2.43 13.33 11.35
N ARG A 171 -1.56 14.29 11.67
CA ARG A 171 -1.86 15.46 12.48
C ARG A 171 -2.59 16.48 11.63
N ASP A 172 -3.59 17.06 12.27
CA ASP A 172 -4.20 18.31 11.91
C ASP A 172 -3.34 19.47 12.48
N ASP A 173 -3.16 20.51 11.67
CA ASP A 173 -2.42 21.74 12.00
C ASP A 173 -3.26 22.75 12.82
N ASP A 174 -4.55 22.48 13.07
CA ASP A 174 -5.41 23.38 13.87
C ASP A 174 -5.04 23.40 15.37
N GLU A 175 -4.49 24.52 15.84
CA GLU A 175 -4.10 24.73 17.25
C GLU A 175 -5.27 24.99 18.21
N LYS A 176 -6.48 25.28 17.72
CA LYS A 176 -7.65 25.64 18.55
C LYS A 176 -8.88 24.77 18.22
N PRO A 177 -9.71 24.41 19.21
CA PRO A 177 -10.95 23.66 18.98
C PRO A 177 -11.91 24.50 18.12
N SER A 178 -11.92 24.23 16.82
CA SER A 178 -12.69 24.91 15.78
C SER A 178 -13.78 23.97 15.22
N LYS A 179 -14.61 24.46 14.29
CA LYS A 179 -15.52 23.60 13.50
C LYS A 179 -14.76 22.52 12.73
N THR A 180 -13.57 22.84 12.24
CA THR A 180 -12.65 21.93 11.54
C THR A 180 -12.20 20.80 12.45
N SER A 181 -11.88 21.09 13.72
CA SER A 181 -11.53 20.05 14.70
C SER A 181 -12.63 19.00 14.90
N LYS A 182 -13.91 19.40 14.86
CA LYS A 182 -15.04 18.44 14.92
C LYS A 182 -15.13 17.57 13.65
N ILE A 183 -14.90 18.15 12.47
CA ILE A 183 -14.89 17.43 11.19
C ILE A 183 -13.72 16.44 11.16
N ASN A 184 -12.53 16.87 11.53
CA ASN A 184 -11.33 16.02 11.55
C ASN A 184 -11.47 14.86 12.55
N ARG A 185 -12.14 15.10 13.69
CA ARG A 185 -12.50 14.00 14.60
C ARG A 185 -13.50 13.01 13.99
N ALA A 186 -14.47 13.48 13.22
CA ALA A 186 -15.39 12.58 12.51
C ALA A 186 -14.64 11.76 11.44
N LEU A 187 -13.79 12.42 10.64
CA LEU A 187 -12.94 11.78 9.64
C LEU A 187 -12.02 10.73 10.25
N PHE A 188 -11.43 11.00 11.42
CA PHE A 188 -10.62 10.03 12.17
C PHE A 188 -11.40 8.75 12.46
N TRP A 189 -12.59 8.87 13.06
CA TRP A 189 -13.41 7.70 13.42
C TRP A 189 -13.92 6.97 12.18
N THR A 190 -14.32 7.69 11.14
CA THR A 190 -14.70 7.10 9.85
C THR A 190 -13.53 6.33 9.25
N GLY A 191 -12.34 6.93 9.17
CA GLY A 191 -11.13 6.27 8.66
C GLY A 191 -10.77 5.01 9.46
N LEU A 192 -10.83 5.09 10.79
CA LEU A 192 -10.53 3.97 11.68
C LEU A 192 -11.52 2.81 11.49
N ILE A 193 -12.81 3.09 11.49
CA ILE A 193 -13.86 2.07 11.33
C ILE A 193 -13.75 1.41 9.97
N LEU A 194 -13.59 2.21 8.90
CA LEU A 194 -13.46 1.67 7.54
C LEU A 194 -12.18 0.86 7.36
N TYR A 195 -11.05 1.28 7.94
CA TYR A 195 -9.81 0.53 7.88
C TYR A 195 -9.91 -0.80 8.62
N ILE A 196 -10.48 -0.81 9.83
CA ILE A 196 -10.70 -2.05 10.59
C ILE A 196 -11.65 -2.97 9.82
N ALA A 197 -12.74 -2.44 9.26
CA ALA A 197 -13.68 -3.22 8.46
C ALA A 197 -13.01 -3.83 7.21
N LEU A 198 -12.15 -3.06 6.53
CA LEU A 198 -11.38 -3.51 5.36
C LEU A 198 -10.41 -4.65 5.72
N VAL A 199 -9.67 -4.51 6.82
CA VAL A 199 -8.73 -5.55 7.26
C VAL A 199 -9.48 -6.80 7.70
N ILE A 200 -10.55 -6.66 8.49
CA ILE A 200 -11.36 -7.80 8.95
C ILE A 200 -11.99 -8.52 7.75
N SER A 201 -12.54 -7.78 6.77
CA SER A 201 -13.18 -8.41 5.61
C SER A 201 -12.17 -9.25 4.81
N PHE A 202 -10.97 -8.72 4.52
CA PHE A 202 -9.96 -9.50 3.82
C PHE A 202 -9.40 -10.65 4.66
N LEU A 203 -9.27 -10.51 5.98
CA LEU A 203 -8.86 -11.64 6.83
C LEU A 203 -9.91 -12.76 6.80
N LEU A 204 -11.20 -12.42 6.86
CA LEU A 204 -12.28 -13.39 6.74
C LEU A 204 -12.29 -14.06 5.36
N LEU A 205 -12.14 -13.28 4.29
CA LEU A 205 -12.03 -13.81 2.93
C LEU A 205 -10.83 -14.75 2.81
N MET A 206 -9.64 -14.35 3.27
CA MET A 206 -8.44 -15.18 3.24
C MET A 206 -8.64 -16.51 3.99
N ILE A 207 -9.31 -16.49 5.15
CA ILE A 207 -9.65 -17.70 5.91
C ILE A 207 -10.63 -18.59 5.12
N GLN A 208 -11.65 -18.01 4.49
CA GLN A 208 -12.59 -18.74 3.65
C GLN A 208 -11.88 -19.38 2.46
N ILE A 209 -11.07 -18.61 1.74
CA ILE A 209 -10.30 -19.07 0.58
C ILE A 209 -9.39 -20.24 0.96
N LYS A 210 -8.64 -20.11 2.06
CA LYS A 210 -7.76 -21.17 2.57
C LYS A 210 -8.53 -22.45 2.92
N ARG A 211 -9.75 -22.32 3.43
CA ARG A 211 -10.60 -23.47 3.80
C ARG A 211 -11.23 -24.16 2.59
N CYS A 212 -11.56 -23.39 1.56
CA CYS A 212 -12.41 -23.82 0.45
C CYS A 212 -11.65 -24.14 -0.83
N THR A 213 -10.43 -23.61 -0.98
CA THR A 213 -9.63 -23.78 -2.19
C THR A 213 -8.53 -24.82 -1.94
N PRO A 214 -8.50 -25.94 -2.70
CA PRO A 214 -7.38 -26.88 -2.67
C PRO A 214 -6.05 -26.17 -2.98
N VAL A 215 -4.98 -26.60 -2.32
CA VAL A 215 -3.67 -25.92 -2.36
C VAL A 215 -3.09 -25.87 -3.78
N ASP A 216 -3.33 -26.90 -4.58
CA ASP A 216 -2.91 -27.03 -5.98
C ASP A 216 -3.62 -26.05 -6.92
N THR A 217 -4.87 -25.67 -6.62
CA THR A 217 -5.67 -24.78 -7.47
C THR A 217 -5.34 -23.30 -7.29
N ILE A 218 -4.84 -22.93 -6.11
CA ILE A 218 -4.34 -21.57 -5.81
C ILE A 218 -3.20 -21.20 -6.78
N TYR A 219 -2.36 -22.17 -7.19
CA TYR A 219 -1.26 -21.94 -8.14
C TYR A 219 -1.71 -21.65 -9.58
N VAL A 220 -2.99 -21.86 -9.89
CA VAL A 220 -3.59 -21.56 -11.21
C VAL A 220 -4.50 -20.33 -11.15
N ARG A 221 -4.34 -19.50 -10.09
CA ARG A 221 -5.07 -18.24 -9.86
C ARG A 221 -6.59 -18.40 -9.70
N TYR A 222 -7.08 -19.58 -9.33
CA TYR A 222 -8.49 -19.80 -9.03
C TYR A 222 -8.76 -19.74 -7.53
N VAL A 223 -9.84 -19.07 -7.17
CA VAL A 223 -10.35 -18.95 -5.80
C VAL A 223 -11.74 -19.56 -5.74
N TYR A 224 -11.99 -20.42 -4.75
CA TYR A 224 -13.32 -20.93 -4.46
C TYR A 224 -13.81 -20.44 -3.10
N PHE A 225 -15.10 -20.12 -3.05
CA PHE A 225 -15.81 -19.81 -1.82
C PHE A 225 -16.71 -20.98 -1.45
N CYS A 226 -16.68 -21.34 -0.17
CA CYS A 226 -17.82 -21.91 0.52
C CYS A 226 -18.53 -20.76 1.26
#